data_AF-V5IE14-F1
#
_entry.id   AF-V5IE14-F1
#
_cell.length_a   1.000
_cell.length_b   1.000
_cell.length_c   1.000
_cell.angle_alpha   90.00
_cell.angle_beta   90.00
_cell.angle_gamma   90.00
#
_symmetry.space_group_name_H-M   'P 1'
#
loop_
_entity.id
_entity.type
_entity.pdbx_description
1 polymer ?
#
loop_
_entity_poly.entity_id
_entity_poly.type
_entity_poly.pdbx_seq_one_letter_code
_entity_poly.pdbx_strand_id
1 'polypeptide(L)'
;LNMFACSAEALYGKVAMTFNMHLLLHLASCVCNVGTLWAHSAFVFEGGSGTLVNLVSAAKGLPQQVVERVVMAQELELLLASHHLP
;
A
#
# COMPACT_ATOMS: atom_id res chain seq x y z
N LEU A 1 18.72 -11.01 12.38
CA LEU A 1 18.01 -11.58 11.21
C LEU A 1 18.81 -12.70 10.53
N ASN A 2 20.16 -12.72 10.61
CA ASN A 2 20.97 -13.86 10.14
C ASN A 2 20.55 -15.22 10.72
N MET A 3 20.39 -15.33 12.04
CA MET A 3 19.94 -16.59 12.67
C MET A 3 18.58 -17.07 12.15
N PHE A 4 17.66 -16.14 11.88
CA PHE A 4 16.37 -16.47 11.31
C PHE A 4 16.50 -17.02 9.88
N ALA A 5 17.31 -16.35 9.03
CA ALA A 5 17.55 -16.80 7.66
C ALA A 5 18.20 -18.19 7.62
N CYS A 6 19.21 -18.45 8.45
CA CYS A 6 19.85 -19.76 8.55
C CYS A 6 18.87 -20.86 9.01
N SER A 7 18.04 -20.58 10.02
CA SER A 7 17.03 -21.52 10.49
C SER A 7 15.96 -21.79 9.42
N ALA A 8 15.54 -20.76 8.69
CA ALA A 8 14.58 -20.92 7.61
C ALA A 8 15.14 -21.77 6.46
N GLU A 9 16.42 -21.62 6.11
CA GLU A 9 17.06 -22.50 5.12
C GLU A 9 17.14 -23.94 5.63
N ALA A 10 17.50 -24.14 6.90
CA ALA A 10 17.60 -25.48 7.47
C ALA A 10 16.25 -26.22 7.49
N LEU A 11 15.15 -25.51 7.75
CA LEU A 11 13.81 -26.10 7.88
C LEU A 11 13.08 -26.25 6.54
N TYR A 12 13.20 -25.26 5.66
CA TYR A 12 12.41 -25.17 4.43
C TYR A 12 13.25 -25.32 3.16
N GLY A 13 14.57 -25.47 3.31
CA GLY A 13 15.51 -25.60 2.22
C GLY A 13 15.74 -24.30 1.45
N LYS A 14 16.56 -24.42 0.39
CA LYS A 14 16.94 -23.28 -0.46
C LYS A 14 15.76 -22.62 -1.19
N VAL A 15 14.66 -23.34 -1.41
CA VAL A 15 13.46 -22.77 -2.04
C VAL A 15 12.85 -21.62 -1.22
N ALA A 16 13.06 -21.62 0.10
CA ALA A 16 12.63 -20.55 0.98
C ALA A 16 13.58 -19.34 0.98
N MET A 17 14.79 -19.47 0.44
CA MET A 17 15.79 -18.38 0.37
C MET A 17 15.51 -17.46 -0.83
N THR A 18 14.32 -16.88 -0.84
CA THR A 18 13.88 -15.92 -1.86
C THR A 18 14.54 -14.57 -1.67
N PHE A 19 14.35 -13.67 -2.65
CA PHE A 19 14.80 -12.29 -2.54
C PHE A 19 14.28 -11.59 -1.28
N ASN A 20 13.00 -11.79 -0.93
CA ASN A 20 12.42 -11.19 0.27
C ASN A 20 13.06 -11.72 1.56
N MET A 21 13.45 -12.99 1.59
CA MET A 21 14.21 -13.56 2.72
C MET A 21 15.57 -12.88 2.87
N HIS A 22 16.27 -12.62 1.75
CA HIS A 22 17.54 -11.90 1.76
C HIS A 22 17.39 -10.45 2.24
N LEU A 23 16.32 -9.75 1.82
CA LEU A 23 16.07 -8.37 2.25
C LEU A 23 15.94 -8.20 3.77
N LEU A 24 15.50 -9.24 4.49
CA LEU A 24 15.47 -9.21 5.95
C LEU A 24 16.86 -8.96 6.56
N LEU A 25 17.94 -9.37 5.90
CA LEU A 25 19.30 -9.12 6.42
C LEU A 25 19.67 -7.63 6.40
N HIS A 26 19.04 -6.85 5.52
CA HIS A 26 19.28 -5.41 5.35
C HIS A 26 18.32 -4.53 6.16
N LEU A 27 17.33 -5.12 6.83
CA LEU A 27 16.25 -4.38 7.49
C LEU A 27 16.77 -3.35 8.51
N ALA A 28 17.78 -3.72 9.29
CA ALA A 28 18.39 -2.81 10.27
C ALA A 28 19.09 -1.62 9.60
N SER A 29 19.87 -1.88 8.53
CA SER A 29 20.52 -0.83 7.75
C SER A 29 19.52 0.09 7.08
N CYS A 30 18.39 -0.45 6.57
CA CYS A 30 17.29 0.36 6.06
C CYS A 30 16.76 1.30 7.13
N VAL A 31 16.47 0.80 8.35
CA VAL A 31 15.97 1.67 9.43
C VAL A 31 16.96 2.77 9.79
N CYS A 32 18.26 2.46 9.85
CA CYS A 32 19.29 3.47 10.12
C CYS A 32 19.38 4.54 9.03
N ASN A 33 19.14 4.19 7.76
CA ASN A 33 19.34 5.09 6.63
C ASN A 33 18.09 5.90 6.27
N VAL A 34 16.91 5.29 6.34
CA VAL A 34 15.64 5.90 5.89
C VAL A 34 14.63 6.13 7.01
N GLY A 35 14.88 5.61 8.23
CA GLY A 35 13.96 5.75 9.35
C GLY A 35 12.91 4.64 9.41
N THR A 36 11.68 4.96 9.80
CA THR A 36 10.66 3.94 10.06
C THR A 36 10.21 3.23 8.78
N LEU A 37 10.19 1.89 8.79
CA LEU A 37 9.83 1.09 7.60
C LEU A 37 8.38 1.32 7.16
N TRP A 38 7.45 1.51 8.09
CA TRP A 38 6.03 1.69 7.77
C TRP A 38 5.78 2.94 6.91
N ALA A 39 6.57 4.00 7.11
CA ALA A 39 6.46 5.23 6.35
C ALA A 39 6.88 5.07 4.88
N HIS A 40 7.61 3.99 4.56
CA HIS A 40 8.09 3.65 3.23
C HIS A 40 7.29 2.50 2.59
N SER A 41 6.20 2.08 3.23
CA SER A 41 5.35 1.01 2.73
C SER A 41 4.52 1.47 1.53
N ALA A 42 4.37 0.60 0.53
CA ALA A 42 3.47 0.82 -0.60
C ALA A 42 1.97 0.70 -0.24
N PHE A 43 1.65 0.27 0.98
CA PHE A 43 0.29 -0.06 1.42
C PHE A 43 -0.74 1.05 1.14
N VAL A 44 -0.38 2.31 1.40
CA VAL A 44 -1.28 3.45 1.13
C VAL A 44 -1.54 3.67 -0.36
N PHE A 45 -0.55 3.41 -1.21
CA PHE A 45 -0.68 3.53 -2.66
C PHE A 45 -1.49 2.38 -3.26
N GLU A 46 -1.31 1.16 -2.75
CA GLU A 46 -2.12 0.00 -3.13
C GLU A 46 -3.58 0.20 -2.73
N GLY A 47 -3.82 0.72 -1.52
CA GLY A 47 -5.16 1.10 -1.07
C GLY A 47 -5.81 2.15 -1.97
N GLY A 48 -5.06 3.22 -2.30
CA GLY A 48 -5.51 4.23 -3.26
C GLY A 48 -5.83 3.64 -4.65
N SER A 49 -4.97 2.77 -5.16
CA SER A 49 -5.18 2.07 -6.43
C SER A 49 -6.45 1.21 -6.41
N GLY A 50 -6.68 0.49 -5.31
CA GLY A 50 -7.91 -0.28 -5.10
C GLY A 50 -9.16 0.60 -5.12
N THR A 51 -9.12 1.75 -4.45
CA THR A 51 -10.21 2.75 -4.51
C THR A 51 -10.45 3.20 -5.94
N LEU A 52 -9.41 3.57 -6.70
CA LEU A 52 -9.57 4.02 -8.08
C LEU A 52 -10.20 2.95 -8.99
N VAL A 53 -9.78 1.68 -8.83
CA VAL A 53 -10.37 0.56 -9.59
C VAL A 53 -11.85 0.39 -9.26
N ASN A 54 -12.24 0.52 -8.00
CA ASN A 54 -13.64 0.44 -7.57
C ASN A 54 -14.50 1.60 -8.08
N LEU A 55 -13.89 2.74 -8.41
CA LEU A 55 -14.55 3.86 -9.09
C LEU A 55 -14.71 3.65 -10.59
N VAL A 56 -14.45 2.47 -11.14
CA VAL A 56 -14.70 2.15 -12.56
C VAL A 56 -15.84 1.15 -12.64
N SER A 57 -16.91 1.49 -13.37
CA SER A 57 -18.07 0.60 -13.57
C SER A 57 -18.25 0.17 -15.02
N ALA A 58 -17.55 0.81 -15.95
CA ALA A 58 -17.60 0.49 -17.37
C ALA A 58 -16.22 0.67 -18.03
N ALA A 59 -15.95 -0.10 -19.08
CA ALA A 59 -14.68 -0.04 -19.81
C ALA A 59 -14.47 1.26 -20.61
N LYS A 60 -15.54 1.99 -20.92
CA LYS A 60 -15.46 3.23 -21.70
C LYS A 60 -15.30 4.44 -20.77
N GLY A 61 -14.35 5.33 -21.09
CA GLY A 61 -14.21 6.60 -20.39
C GLY A 61 -13.70 6.47 -18.95
N LEU A 62 -12.78 5.54 -18.69
CA LEU A 62 -12.19 5.32 -17.36
C LEU A 62 -11.73 6.61 -16.65
N PRO A 63 -10.89 7.48 -17.27
CA PRO A 63 -10.41 8.68 -16.60
C PRO A 63 -11.57 9.59 -16.17
N GLN A 64 -12.59 9.72 -17.01
CA GLN A 64 -13.74 10.56 -16.73
C GLN A 64 -14.60 10.00 -15.59
N GLN A 65 -14.86 8.69 -15.58
CA GLN A 65 -15.58 8.04 -14.48
C GLN A 65 -14.87 8.24 -13.13
N VAL A 66 -13.54 8.11 -13.11
CA VAL A 66 -12.75 8.32 -11.89
C VAL A 66 -12.86 9.76 -11.42
N VAL A 67 -12.61 10.74 -12.32
CA VAL A 67 -12.65 12.16 -11.98
C VAL A 67 -14.04 12.56 -11.47
N GLU A 68 -15.10 12.21 -12.18
CA GLU A 68 -16.48 12.55 -11.80
C GLU A 68 -16.83 12.02 -10.41
N ARG A 69 -16.47 10.78 -10.09
CA ARG A 69 -16.80 10.15 -8.81
C ARG A 69 -15.97 10.71 -7.66
N VAL A 70 -14.69 10.99 -7.88
CA VAL A 70 -13.83 11.63 -6.85
C VAL A 70 -14.34 13.03 -6.53
N VAL A 71 -14.64 13.83 -7.55
CA VAL A 71 -15.17 15.19 -7.36
C VAL A 71 -16.51 15.15 -6.64
N MET A 72 -17.44 14.28 -7.06
CA MET A 72 -18.74 14.16 -6.38
C MET A 72 -18.60 13.76 -4.89
N ALA A 73 -17.67 12.86 -4.56
CA ALA A 73 -17.43 12.49 -3.16
C ALA A 73 -16.86 13.65 -2.34
N GLN A 74 -15.89 14.39 -2.88
CA GLN A 74 -15.28 15.54 -2.23
C GLN A 74 -16.29 16.68 -2.00
N GLU A 75 -17.11 16.99 -3.01
CA GLU A 75 -18.17 17.99 -2.89
C GLU A 75 -19.20 17.59 -1.81
N LEU A 76 -19.58 16.31 -1.75
CA LEU A 76 -20.47 15.81 -0.71
C LEU A 76 -19.86 15.97 0.69
N GLU A 77 -18.58 15.64 0.88
CA GLU A 77 -17.88 15.83 2.15
C GLU A 77 -17.85 17.30 2.58
N LEU A 78 -17.60 18.22 1.64
CA LEU A 78 -17.61 19.66 1.91
C LEU A 78 -19.01 20.17 2.28
N LEU A 79 -20.04 19.68 1.59
CA LEU A 79 -21.44 20.01 1.90
C LEU A 79 -21.84 19.53 3.30
N LEU A 80 -21.44 18.30 3.67
CA LEU A 80 -21.67 17.73 5.00
C LEU A 80 -20.87 18.42 6.10
N ALA A 81 -19.65 18.90 5.81
CA ALA A 81 -18.85 19.63 6.78
C ALA A 81 -19.35 21.07 7.00
N SER A 82 -19.90 21.70 5.95
CA SER A 82 -20.41 23.08 5.99
C SER A 82 -21.80 23.18 6.60
N HIS A 83 -22.66 22.17 6.41
CA HIS A 83 -23.89 22.03 7.18
C HIS A 83 -23.56 21.23 8.45
N HIS A 84 -23.43 21.90 9.60
CA HIS A 84 -23.58 21.25 10.90
C HIS A 84 -25.01 20.67 11.01
N LEU A 85 -25.27 19.58 10.29
CA LEU A 85 -26.43 18.73 10.54
C LEU A 85 -26.17 18.03 11.88
N PRO A 86 -27.11 18.10 12.84
CA PRO A 86 -26.97 17.43 14.13
C PRO A 86 -26.79 15.92 13.99
#